data_AF-A0A1H4CQL5-F1
#
_entry.id   AF-A0A1H4CQL5-F1
#
_cell.length_a   1.000
_cell.length_b   1.000
_cell.length_c   1.000
_cell.angle_alpha   90.00
_cell.angle_beta   90.00
_cell.angle_gamma   90.00
#
_symmetry.space_group_name_H-M   'P 1'
#
loop_
_entity.id
_entity.type
_entity.pdbx_description
1 polymer ?
#
loop_
_entity_poly.entity_id
_entity_poly.type
_entity_poly.pdbx_seq_one_letter_code
_entity_poly.pdbx_strand_id
1 'polypeptide(L)'
;MKSLCSMAVLGLWQNPRENIKPEPQSYFRDDPVYLTPPKGEWIDPIQECEKEHNPLENGVFVWTEIKGTGHAFVSVHERNNASVFTYGRFGRRSGVAGVVGDGILNFLQFEDARRYYREELYQTEAKVFLITDADPVIARMYFEKLWRSGSKVKETIKMGENTKINGRTIDQYDVTGVNCTTHATKGVKIAGTQIFKGGYTTNSQINVNYEEDFSIPVSFRRYLVSKSKENSMLVVDMTNEFKKQYPNTDNYTPVSEDVILRGVSEVVSGIGEISPYSGGTVGGLFDGAYDVNN
;
A
#
# COMPACT_ATOMS: atom_id res chain seq x y z
N MET A 1 8.79 -17.68 17.30
CA MET A 1 9.85 -17.40 18.31
C MET A 1 9.15 -17.05 19.62
N LYS A 2 9.62 -17.58 20.75
CA LYS A 2 8.96 -17.44 22.06
C LYS A 2 9.08 -15.99 22.56
N SER A 3 7.97 -15.36 22.91
CA SER A 3 7.94 -14.04 23.58
C SER A 3 8.41 -14.19 25.04
N LEU A 4 9.31 -13.31 25.48
CA LEU A 4 9.76 -13.20 26.87
C LEU A 4 8.91 -12.11 27.53
N CYS A 5 8.00 -12.53 28.41
CA CYS A 5 7.20 -11.61 29.22
C CYS A 5 7.98 -11.19 30.47
N SER A 6 8.10 -9.89 30.73
CA SER A 6 8.65 -9.37 31.98
C SER A 6 7.53 -9.09 32.99
N MET A 7 7.69 -9.52 34.24
CA MET A 7 6.71 -9.35 35.32
C MET A 7 7.01 -8.08 36.14
N ALA A 8 6.05 -7.16 36.24
CA ALA A 8 5.98 -6.17 37.30
C ALA A 8 4.76 -6.47 38.19
N VAL A 9 4.99 -6.72 39.48
CA VAL A 9 3.97 -7.19 40.44
C VAL A 9 3.56 -6.06 41.38
N LEU A 10 2.33 -5.56 41.23
CA LEU A 10 1.62 -4.80 42.26
C LEU A 10 0.15 -5.27 42.25
N GLY A 11 -0.18 -6.29 43.05
CA GLY A 11 -1.51 -6.90 43.11
C GLY A 11 -2.55 -6.01 43.81
N LEU A 12 -3.72 -5.85 43.18
CA LEU A 12 -4.90 -5.17 43.74
C LEU A 12 -5.87 -6.21 44.32
N TRP A 13 -6.24 -6.07 45.60
CA TRP A 13 -7.34 -6.82 46.22
C TRP A 13 -8.69 -6.16 45.89
N GLN A 14 -9.69 -6.95 45.48
CA GLN A 14 -11.08 -6.51 45.40
C GLN A 14 -11.96 -7.37 46.31
N ASN A 15 -12.73 -6.73 47.20
CA ASN A 15 -13.58 -7.39 48.19
C ASN A 15 -15.06 -7.35 47.74
N PRO A 16 -15.73 -8.49 47.49
CA PRO A 16 -17.09 -8.49 46.99
C PRO A 16 -18.07 -8.58 48.18
N ARG A 17 -18.49 -7.43 48.73
CA ARG A 17 -19.75 -7.15 49.47
C ARG A 17 -19.54 -6.03 50.50
N GLU A 18 -19.75 -4.78 50.11
CA GLU A 18 -19.91 -3.68 51.09
C GLU A 18 -21.35 -3.22 51.30
N ASN A 19 -22.36 -3.68 50.56
CA ASN A 19 -23.72 -3.10 50.67
C ASN A 19 -24.90 -4.09 50.53
N ILE A 20 -25.01 -5.11 51.39
CA ILE A 20 -26.28 -5.85 51.54
C ILE A 20 -26.55 -6.11 53.04
N LYS A 21 -27.56 -5.43 53.61
CA LYS A 21 -28.14 -5.78 54.91
C LYS A 21 -29.07 -6.99 54.73
N PRO A 22 -29.00 -8.03 55.58
CA PRO A 22 -29.85 -9.21 55.44
C PRO A 22 -31.26 -8.94 55.99
N GLU A 23 -32.29 -9.21 55.19
CA GLU A 23 -33.67 -9.40 55.68
C GLU A 23 -34.00 -10.90 55.74
N PRO A 24 -34.67 -11.38 56.80
CA PRO A 24 -34.99 -12.79 56.97
C PRO A 24 -36.30 -13.19 56.27
N GLN A 25 -36.27 -14.23 55.43
CA GLN A 25 -37.47 -14.91 54.94
C GLN A 25 -37.63 -16.30 55.59
N SER A 26 -38.39 -16.31 56.68
CA SER A 26 -39.26 -17.39 57.18
C SER A 26 -38.68 -18.76 57.58
N TYR A 27 -39.35 -19.32 58.58
CA TYR A 27 -38.99 -20.49 59.38
C TYR A 27 -39.70 -21.74 58.85
N PHE A 28 -38.97 -22.72 58.31
CA PHE A 28 -39.42 -24.13 58.33
C PHE A 28 -38.21 -25.08 58.16
N ARG A 29 -37.93 -25.80 59.26
CA ARG A 29 -37.13 -27.04 59.45
C ARG A 29 -35.60 -27.00 59.31
N ASP A 30 -35.00 -27.25 60.48
CA ASP A 30 -33.85 -28.10 60.81
C ASP A 30 -32.47 -27.75 60.20
N ASP A 31 -31.61 -27.26 61.09
CA ASP A 31 -30.18 -26.91 61.01
C ASP A 31 -29.75 -25.69 60.16
N PRO A 32 -29.07 -24.67 60.75
CA PRO A 32 -28.55 -23.55 59.98
C PRO A 32 -27.37 -24.00 59.11
N VAL A 33 -27.53 -23.92 57.79
CA VAL A 33 -26.42 -24.02 56.84
C VAL A 33 -25.59 -22.74 56.91
N TYR A 34 -24.37 -22.84 57.43
CA TYR A 34 -23.40 -21.74 57.36
C TYR A 34 -22.85 -21.66 55.93
N LEU A 35 -23.19 -20.59 55.20
CA LEU A 35 -22.49 -20.25 53.96
C LEU A 35 -21.03 -19.96 54.30
N THR A 36 -20.11 -20.77 53.77
CA THR A 36 -18.69 -20.44 53.81
C THR A 36 -18.47 -19.14 53.04
N PRO A 37 -17.72 -18.17 53.60
CA PRO A 37 -17.39 -16.96 52.84
C PRO A 37 -16.59 -17.37 51.60
N PRO A 38 -16.90 -16.82 50.42
CA PRO A 38 -16.09 -17.07 49.23
C PRO A 38 -14.66 -16.59 49.55
N LYS A 39 -13.68 -17.50 49.44
CA LYS A 39 -12.27 -17.11 49.50
C LYS A 39 -12.01 -16.15 48.36
N GLY A 40 -11.63 -14.92 48.67
CA GLY A 40 -11.07 -14.00 47.69
C GLY A 40 -9.87 -14.69 47.03
N GLU A 41 -9.88 -14.77 45.71
CA GLU A 41 -8.81 -15.33 44.91
C GLU A 41 -8.04 -14.18 44.27
N TRP A 42 -6.72 -14.26 44.31
CA TRP A 42 -5.86 -13.32 43.59
C TRP A 42 -6.09 -13.53 42.10
N ILE A 43 -6.69 -12.56 41.44
CA ILE A 43 -6.77 -12.55 39.98
C ILE A 43 -5.42 -12.01 39.50
N ASP A 44 -4.63 -12.86 38.85
CA ASP A 44 -3.43 -12.38 38.14
C ASP A 44 -3.87 -11.25 37.19
N PRO A 45 -3.26 -10.06 37.25
CA PRO A 45 -3.60 -8.99 36.33
C PRO A 45 -3.41 -9.53 34.92
N ILE A 46 -4.45 -9.36 34.08
CA ILE A 46 -4.47 -9.76 32.68
C ILE A 46 -3.13 -9.36 32.09
N GLN A 47 -2.37 -10.36 31.65
CA GLN A 47 -1.11 -10.16 30.95
C GLN A 47 -1.42 -9.29 29.73
N GLU A 48 -1.22 -7.98 29.85
CA GLU A 48 -1.28 -7.06 28.72
C GLU A 48 -0.10 -7.42 27.84
N CYS A 49 -0.34 -8.35 26.91
CA CYS A 49 0.57 -8.62 25.83
C CYS A 49 0.70 -7.31 25.04
N GLU A 50 1.84 -6.63 25.16
CA GLU A 50 2.18 -5.57 24.23
C GLU A 50 2.01 -6.14 22.82
N LYS A 51 1.09 -5.53 22.04
CA LYS A 51 0.82 -5.94 20.68
C LYS A 51 2.14 -5.87 19.92
N GLU A 52 2.53 -6.97 19.29
CA GLU A 52 3.75 -7.03 18.48
C GLU A 52 3.77 -5.86 17.50
N HIS A 53 4.85 -5.07 17.54
CA HIS A 53 4.99 -3.90 16.69
C HIS A 53 5.02 -4.34 15.23
N ASN A 54 3.94 -4.05 14.48
CA ASN A 54 3.90 -4.33 13.06
C ASN A 54 4.23 -3.05 12.26
N PRO A 55 5.42 -2.97 11.62
CA PRO A 55 5.81 -1.80 10.84
C PRO A 55 4.97 -1.62 9.56
N LEU A 56 4.17 -2.62 9.17
CA LEU A 56 3.26 -2.55 8.04
C LEU A 56 1.81 -2.27 8.46
N GLU A 57 1.54 -1.92 9.74
CA GLU A 57 0.17 -1.74 10.22
C GLU A 57 -0.56 -0.57 9.56
N ASN A 58 0.15 0.55 9.39
CA ASN A 58 -0.39 1.77 8.80
C ASN A 58 0.64 2.41 7.87
N GLY A 59 0.20 2.89 6.72
CA GLY A 59 1.05 3.67 5.84
C GLY A 59 0.63 3.66 4.38
N VAL A 60 1.24 4.56 3.62
CA VAL A 60 1.19 4.57 2.16
C VAL A 60 2.48 3.98 1.63
N PHE A 61 2.37 2.86 0.94
CA PHE A 61 3.50 2.13 0.39
C PHE A 61 3.49 2.23 -1.14
N VAL A 62 4.62 2.64 -1.69
CA VAL A 62 4.84 2.71 -3.13
C VAL A 62 5.64 1.50 -3.57
N TRP A 63 5.15 0.83 -4.61
CA TRP A 63 5.74 -0.36 -5.18
C TRP A 63 6.32 -0.04 -6.54
N THR A 64 7.52 -0.55 -6.81
CA THR A 64 8.20 -0.35 -8.09
C THR A 64 8.85 -1.62 -8.61
N GLU A 65 8.46 -1.98 -9.82
CA GLU A 65 8.99 -3.08 -10.60
C GLU A 65 9.77 -2.52 -11.78
N ILE A 66 10.86 -3.20 -12.11
CA ILE A 66 11.77 -2.71 -13.13
C ILE A 66 12.09 -3.76 -14.20
N LYS A 67 11.48 -4.95 -14.10
CA LYS A 67 11.60 -5.97 -15.13
C LYS A 67 10.81 -5.58 -16.38
N GLY A 68 11.42 -5.76 -17.55
CA GLY A 68 10.82 -5.35 -18.83
C GLY A 68 10.55 -3.84 -18.87
N THR A 69 9.30 -3.43 -19.11
CA THR A 69 8.92 -2.00 -19.08
C THR A 69 8.83 -1.43 -17.66
N GLY A 70 8.81 -2.30 -16.65
CA GLY A 70 8.51 -1.96 -15.27
C GLY A 70 7.03 -1.68 -15.02
N HIS A 71 6.71 -1.51 -13.75
CA HIS A 71 5.38 -1.21 -13.24
C HIS A 71 5.49 -0.44 -11.92
N ALA A 72 4.46 0.31 -11.56
CA ALA A 72 4.39 1.02 -10.29
C ALA A 72 2.96 1.05 -9.78
N PHE A 73 2.79 0.85 -8.48
CA PHE A 73 1.47 0.87 -7.85
C PHE A 73 1.56 1.31 -6.39
N VAL A 74 0.41 1.54 -5.77
CA VAL A 74 0.31 1.98 -4.37
C VAL A 74 -0.45 0.93 -3.57
N SER A 75 0.02 0.65 -2.36
CA SER A 75 -0.81 0.03 -1.35
C SER A 75 -0.98 0.94 -0.14
N VAL A 76 -2.17 0.90 0.44
CA VAL A 76 -2.52 1.66 1.63
C VAL A 76 -2.92 0.69 2.71
N HIS A 77 -2.26 0.80 3.86
CA HIS A 77 -2.58 0.01 5.03
C HIS A 77 -3.19 0.91 6.09
N GLU A 78 -4.31 0.47 6.65
CA GLU A 78 -4.96 1.11 7.79
C GLU A 78 -5.37 0.01 8.78
N ARG A 79 -4.82 0.06 10.00
CA ARG A 79 -5.12 -0.91 11.07
C ARG A 79 -4.97 -2.36 10.59
N ASN A 80 -3.86 -2.67 9.91
CA ASN A 80 -3.57 -3.96 9.26
C ASN A 80 -4.49 -4.36 8.09
N ASN A 81 -5.40 -3.50 7.65
CA ASN A 81 -6.19 -3.73 6.45
C ASN A 81 -5.44 -3.19 5.23
N ALA A 82 -4.95 -4.10 4.38
CA ALA A 82 -4.22 -3.76 3.18
C ALA A 82 -5.16 -3.59 1.98
N SER A 83 -5.03 -2.47 1.29
CA SER A 83 -5.71 -2.15 0.04
C SER A 83 -4.67 -1.85 -1.03
N VAL A 84 -4.75 -2.53 -2.17
CA VAL A 84 -3.84 -2.33 -3.30
C VAL A 84 -4.57 -1.65 -4.45
N PHE A 85 -3.95 -0.61 -4.98
CA PHE A 85 -4.41 0.15 -6.13
C PHE A 85 -3.35 0.05 -7.23
N THR A 86 -3.60 -0.83 -8.21
CA THR A 86 -2.67 -1.11 -9.31
C THR A 86 -3.34 -0.75 -10.63
N TYR A 87 -2.78 0.25 -11.33
CA TYR A 87 -3.32 0.79 -12.57
C TYR A 87 -2.49 0.33 -13.77
N GLY A 88 -3.10 -0.22 -14.81
CA GLY A 88 -2.36 -0.86 -15.88
C GLY A 88 -3.18 -1.19 -17.12
N ARG A 89 -2.46 -1.63 -18.16
CA ARG A 89 -3.03 -2.20 -19.39
C ARG A 89 -3.41 -3.67 -19.17
N PHE A 90 -4.39 -3.90 -18.29
CA PHE A 90 -4.89 -5.25 -17.94
C PHE A 90 -6.00 -5.75 -18.88
N GLY A 91 -6.48 -4.90 -19.79
CA GLY A 91 -7.54 -5.19 -20.74
C GLY A 91 -7.05 -5.17 -22.18
N ARG A 92 -7.82 -4.51 -23.05
CA ARG A 92 -7.45 -4.39 -24.47
C ARG A 92 -6.19 -3.54 -24.61
N ARG A 93 -5.30 -3.97 -25.50
CA ARG A 93 -4.07 -3.26 -25.87
C ARG A 93 -4.14 -2.88 -27.33
N SER A 94 -3.57 -1.75 -27.69
CA SER A 94 -3.64 -1.15 -29.03
C SER A 94 -2.41 -0.28 -29.30
N GLY A 95 -2.24 0.13 -30.56
CA GLY A 95 -1.02 0.76 -31.05
C GLY A 95 0.10 -0.25 -31.36
N VAL A 96 1.17 0.24 -31.99
CA VAL A 96 2.35 -0.58 -32.31
C VAL A 96 2.95 -1.12 -31.00
N ALA A 97 3.11 -2.43 -30.89
CA ALA A 97 3.59 -3.13 -29.69
C ALA A 97 2.71 -3.02 -28.42
N GLY A 98 1.46 -2.55 -28.52
CA GLY A 98 0.53 -2.53 -27.38
C GLY A 98 0.85 -1.48 -26.31
N VAL A 99 1.37 -0.33 -26.74
CA VAL A 99 1.79 0.80 -25.91
C VAL A 99 0.64 1.64 -25.35
N VAL A 100 -0.56 1.50 -25.90
CA VAL A 100 -1.78 2.17 -25.42
C VAL A 100 -2.85 1.10 -25.14
N GLY A 101 -3.84 1.38 -24.30
CA GLY A 101 -4.92 0.42 -24.03
C GLY A 101 -5.94 0.91 -23.01
N ASP A 102 -6.82 0.01 -22.58
CA ASP A 102 -7.77 0.31 -21.50
C ASP A 102 -6.99 0.63 -20.21
N GLY A 103 -7.23 1.81 -19.65
CA GLY A 103 -6.69 2.24 -18.36
C GLY A 103 -7.49 1.64 -17.23
N ILE A 104 -7.05 0.48 -16.73
CA ILE A 104 -7.77 -0.28 -15.71
C ILE A 104 -7.11 -0.08 -14.36
N LEU A 105 -7.88 0.43 -13.40
CA LEU A 105 -7.51 0.45 -11.99
C LEU A 105 -8.09 -0.79 -11.31
N ASN A 106 -7.23 -1.65 -10.78
CA ASN A 106 -7.60 -2.74 -9.91
C ASN A 106 -7.59 -2.27 -8.45
N PHE A 107 -8.64 -2.60 -7.71
CA PHE A 107 -8.73 -2.40 -6.27
C PHE A 107 -8.75 -3.76 -5.57
N LEU A 108 -7.59 -4.20 -5.09
CA LEU A 108 -7.45 -5.51 -4.43
C LEU A 108 -7.47 -5.36 -2.92
N GLN A 109 -8.16 -6.27 -2.24
CA GLN A 109 -8.29 -6.27 -0.79
C GLN A 109 -8.02 -7.67 -0.24
N PHE A 110 -7.71 -7.76 1.06
CA PHE A 110 -7.58 -9.03 1.77
C PHE A 110 -6.62 -10.01 1.07
N GLU A 111 -7.07 -11.23 0.79
CA GLU A 111 -6.25 -12.29 0.17
C GLU A 111 -5.81 -11.95 -1.26
N ASP A 112 -6.59 -11.19 -2.02
CA ASP A 112 -6.17 -10.75 -3.36
C ASP A 112 -4.96 -9.81 -3.27
N ALA A 113 -4.97 -8.88 -2.31
CA ALA A 113 -3.83 -8.01 -2.04
C ALA A 113 -2.61 -8.82 -1.57
N ARG A 114 -2.79 -9.78 -0.66
CA ARG A 114 -1.69 -10.60 -0.12
C ARG A 114 -1.05 -11.51 -1.17
N ARG A 115 -1.86 -12.10 -2.05
CA ARG A 115 -1.37 -12.86 -3.20
C ARG A 115 -0.59 -11.97 -4.15
N TYR A 116 -1.15 -10.81 -4.49
CA TYR A 116 -0.48 -9.84 -5.36
C TYR A 116 0.87 -9.38 -4.79
N TYR A 117 0.98 -9.11 -3.48
CA TYR A 117 2.27 -8.81 -2.86
C TYR A 117 3.32 -9.91 -3.05
N ARG A 118 2.95 -11.18 -2.87
CA ARG A 118 3.89 -12.29 -3.04
C ARG A 118 4.33 -12.42 -4.50
N GLU A 119 3.41 -12.29 -5.44
CA GLU A 119 3.72 -12.25 -6.88
C GLU A 119 4.74 -11.15 -7.17
N GLU A 120 4.48 -9.93 -6.71
CA GLU A 120 5.36 -8.80 -7.02
C GLU A 120 6.71 -8.86 -6.28
N LEU A 121 6.75 -9.34 -5.03
CA LEU A 121 8.00 -9.46 -4.28
C LEU A 121 8.96 -10.50 -4.87
N TYR A 122 8.45 -11.56 -5.49
CA TYR A 122 9.25 -12.74 -5.84
C TYR A 122 9.31 -13.04 -7.35
N GLN A 123 8.26 -12.77 -8.13
CA GLN A 123 8.31 -12.90 -9.59
C GLN A 123 8.99 -11.68 -10.22
N THR A 124 8.51 -10.48 -9.88
CA THR A 124 8.99 -9.23 -10.49
C THR A 124 10.11 -8.55 -9.70
N GLU A 125 10.38 -9.05 -8.48
CA GLU A 125 11.39 -8.49 -7.57
C GLU A 125 11.17 -7.00 -7.31
N ALA A 126 9.89 -6.65 -7.09
CA ALA A 126 9.44 -5.33 -6.75
C ALA A 126 10.13 -4.83 -5.48
N LYS A 127 10.38 -3.51 -5.46
CA LYS A 127 10.78 -2.79 -4.26
C LYS A 127 9.60 -2.04 -3.67
N VAL A 128 9.58 -1.96 -2.34
CA VAL A 128 8.49 -1.33 -1.57
C VAL A 128 9.05 -0.21 -0.72
N PHE A 129 8.41 0.96 -0.77
CA PHE A 129 8.84 2.14 -0.04
C PHE A 129 7.68 2.70 0.78
N LEU A 130 7.89 2.89 2.08
CA LEU A 130 6.96 3.67 2.91
C LEU A 130 7.21 5.15 2.68
N ILE A 131 6.15 5.89 2.40
CA ILE A 131 6.16 7.35 2.34
C ILE A 131 5.61 7.86 3.68
N THR A 132 6.48 8.36 4.55
CA THR A 132 6.15 8.56 5.97
C THR A 132 5.27 9.78 6.24
N ASP A 133 5.24 10.73 5.31
CA ASP A 133 4.45 11.97 5.39
C ASP A 133 3.19 11.96 4.51
N ALA A 134 2.89 10.83 3.85
CA ALA A 134 1.67 10.66 3.08
C ALA A 134 0.52 10.15 3.97
N ASP A 135 -0.64 10.81 3.90
CA ASP A 135 -1.83 10.43 4.66
C ASP A 135 -2.52 9.20 4.03
N PRO A 136 -2.60 8.05 4.74
CA PRO A 136 -3.21 6.84 4.21
C PRO A 136 -4.71 6.99 3.94
N VAL A 137 -5.44 7.75 4.75
CA VAL A 137 -6.89 7.96 4.57
C VAL A 137 -7.13 8.74 3.28
N ILE A 138 -6.38 9.82 3.06
CA ILE A 138 -6.51 10.64 1.85
C ILE A 138 -6.12 9.84 0.60
N ALA A 139 -5.00 9.10 0.66
CA ALA A 139 -4.54 8.26 -0.44
C ALA A 139 -5.61 7.24 -0.85
N ARG A 140 -6.16 6.52 0.14
CA ARG A 140 -7.22 5.54 -0.08
C ARG A 140 -8.47 6.18 -0.67
N MET A 141 -8.95 7.27 -0.07
CA MET A 141 -10.15 7.96 -0.54
C MET A 141 -10.02 8.39 -2.00
N TYR A 142 -8.85 8.89 -2.39
CA TYR A 142 -8.56 9.27 -3.78
C TYR A 142 -8.69 8.07 -4.74
N PHE A 143 -7.99 6.97 -4.48
CA PHE A 143 -8.01 5.82 -5.37
C PHE A 143 -9.36 5.09 -5.37
N GLU A 144 -10.05 4.98 -4.23
CA GLU A 144 -11.40 4.42 -4.18
C GLU A 144 -12.38 5.28 -4.99
N LYS A 145 -12.27 6.61 -4.92
CA LYS A 145 -13.12 7.50 -5.71
C LYS A 145 -12.89 7.31 -7.21
N LEU A 146 -11.63 7.23 -7.64
CA LEU A 146 -11.29 6.92 -9.03
C LEU A 146 -11.88 5.58 -9.46
N TRP A 147 -11.66 4.54 -8.67
CA TRP A 147 -12.15 3.19 -8.96
C TRP A 147 -13.68 3.16 -9.08
N ARG A 148 -14.41 3.76 -8.13
CA ARG A 148 -15.89 3.84 -8.15
C ARG A 148 -16.43 4.63 -9.32
N SER A 149 -15.69 5.62 -9.82
CA SER A 149 -16.08 6.42 -10.98
C SER A 149 -15.86 5.68 -12.31
N GLY A 150 -15.05 4.63 -12.33
CA GLY A 150 -14.77 3.85 -13.53
C GLY A 150 -15.91 2.94 -13.95
N SER A 151 -15.93 2.61 -15.24
CA SER A 151 -16.90 1.68 -15.81
C SER A 151 -16.46 0.22 -15.61
N LYS A 152 -17.41 -0.72 -15.75
CA LYS A 152 -17.08 -2.15 -15.73
C LYS A 152 -16.11 -2.45 -16.88
N VAL A 153 -15.07 -3.24 -16.58
CA VAL A 153 -14.08 -3.65 -17.60
C VAL A 153 -14.74 -4.40 -18.75
N LYS A 154 -14.27 -4.14 -19.97
CA LYS A 154 -14.60 -4.95 -21.14
C LYS A 154 -13.71 -6.19 -21.10
N GLU A 155 -14.28 -7.31 -20.65
CA GLU A 155 -13.54 -8.55 -20.42
C GLU A 155 -12.88 -9.05 -21.71
N THR A 156 -11.64 -9.54 -21.60
CA THR A 156 -10.90 -10.15 -22.71
C THR A 156 -10.46 -11.56 -22.32
N ILE A 157 -10.19 -12.41 -23.32
CA ILE A 157 -9.78 -13.81 -23.10
C ILE A 157 -8.52 -13.92 -22.22
N LYS A 158 -7.59 -12.95 -22.33
CA LYS A 158 -6.32 -12.93 -21.59
C LYS A 158 -6.40 -12.16 -20.26
N MET A 159 -7.56 -11.62 -19.91
CA MET A 159 -7.74 -10.86 -18.67
C MET A 159 -7.76 -11.81 -17.48
N GLY A 160 -6.94 -11.52 -16.46
CA GLY A 160 -6.92 -12.29 -15.22
C GLY A 160 -8.23 -12.15 -14.44
N GLU A 161 -8.64 -13.21 -13.72
CA GLU A 161 -9.89 -13.25 -12.95
C GLU A 161 -9.99 -12.11 -11.93
N ASN A 162 -8.89 -11.79 -11.24
CA ASN A 162 -8.86 -10.65 -10.31
C ASN A 162 -9.21 -9.34 -11.00
N THR A 163 -8.77 -9.12 -12.24
CA THR A 163 -9.11 -7.91 -12.98
C THR A 163 -10.57 -7.90 -13.43
N LYS A 164 -11.14 -9.04 -13.77
CA LYS A 164 -12.57 -9.13 -14.13
C LYS A 164 -13.46 -8.74 -12.94
N ILE A 165 -13.07 -9.14 -11.73
CA ILE A 165 -13.83 -8.92 -10.49
C ILE A 165 -13.56 -7.52 -9.92
N ASN A 166 -12.28 -7.16 -9.79
CA ASN A 166 -11.82 -6.00 -9.03
C ASN A 166 -11.40 -4.82 -9.92
N GLY A 167 -11.43 -4.96 -11.25
CA GLY A 167 -11.00 -3.94 -12.19
C GLY A 167 -12.12 -2.97 -12.58
N ARG A 168 -11.74 -1.70 -12.76
CA ARG A 168 -12.59 -0.66 -13.36
C ARG A 168 -11.81 0.09 -14.43
N THR A 169 -12.42 0.29 -15.59
CA THR A 169 -11.84 1.14 -16.65
C THR A 169 -12.10 2.60 -16.27
N ILE A 170 -11.04 3.34 -15.91
CA ILE A 170 -11.16 4.72 -15.40
C ILE A 170 -10.80 5.76 -16.46
N ASP A 171 -9.99 5.38 -17.44
CA ASP A 171 -9.52 6.22 -18.53
C ASP A 171 -8.84 5.34 -19.60
N GLN A 172 -7.99 5.96 -20.41
CA GLN A 172 -7.14 5.30 -21.37
C GLN A 172 -5.67 5.38 -20.95
N TYR A 173 -5.02 4.23 -21.00
CA TYR A 173 -3.60 4.12 -20.67
C TYR A 173 -2.74 4.51 -21.87
N ASP A 174 -1.75 5.38 -21.64
CA ASP A 174 -0.65 5.72 -22.55
C ASP A 174 0.69 5.64 -21.80
N VAL A 175 1.61 4.78 -22.26
CA VAL A 175 2.95 4.62 -21.65
C VAL A 175 3.77 5.91 -21.53
N THR A 176 3.53 6.92 -22.37
CA THR A 176 4.24 8.21 -22.32
C THR A 176 3.53 9.28 -21.51
N GLY A 177 2.24 9.11 -21.24
CA GLY A 177 1.41 10.07 -20.53
C GLY A 177 0.74 9.46 -19.32
N VAL A 178 -0.52 9.05 -19.47
CA VAL A 178 -1.32 8.48 -18.38
C VAL A 178 -0.98 7.00 -18.20
N ASN A 179 -0.17 6.69 -17.20
CA ASN A 179 0.32 5.35 -16.95
C ASN A 179 0.34 4.98 -15.45
N CYS A 180 0.90 3.81 -15.15
CA CYS A 180 1.00 3.28 -13.79
C CYS A 180 1.78 4.20 -12.84
N THR A 181 2.91 4.75 -13.31
CA THR A 181 3.75 5.66 -12.53
C THR A 181 3.07 7.00 -12.29
N THR A 182 2.40 7.58 -13.29
CA THR A 182 1.71 8.87 -13.11
C THR A 182 0.52 8.74 -12.15
N HIS A 183 -0.23 7.64 -12.21
CA HIS A 183 -1.33 7.40 -11.24
C HIS A 183 -0.81 7.15 -9.83
N ALA A 184 0.27 6.37 -9.68
CA ALA A 184 0.89 6.14 -8.38
C ALA A 184 1.41 7.44 -7.76
N THR A 185 2.21 8.22 -8.50
CA THR A 185 2.77 9.49 -8.02
C THR A 185 1.68 10.51 -7.70
N LYS A 186 0.66 10.66 -8.56
CA LYS A 186 -0.48 11.57 -8.32
C LYS A 186 -1.23 11.22 -7.04
N GLY A 187 -1.51 9.93 -6.79
CA GLY A 187 -2.19 9.51 -5.57
C GLY A 187 -1.40 9.82 -4.30
N VAL A 188 -0.08 9.60 -4.34
CA VAL A 188 0.81 9.89 -3.20
C VAL A 188 0.98 11.40 -3.00
N LYS A 189 1.06 12.21 -4.07
CA LYS A 189 1.06 13.68 -4.00
C LYS A 189 -0.22 14.23 -3.37
N ILE A 190 -1.38 13.71 -3.78
CA ILE A 190 -2.68 14.08 -3.20
C ILE A 190 -2.76 13.72 -1.71
N ALA A 191 -2.08 12.66 -1.29
CA ALA A 191 -1.94 12.28 0.11
C ALA A 191 -1.08 13.25 0.94
N GLY A 192 -0.51 14.30 0.33
CA GLY A 192 0.13 15.40 1.04
C GLY A 192 1.65 15.29 1.21
N THR A 193 2.28 14.29 0.58
CA THR A 193 3.74 14.12 0.69
C THR A 193 4.52 15.33 0.16
N GLN A 194 5.66 15.59 0.76
CA GLN A 194 6.62 16.61 0.32
C GLN A 194 7.78 16.01 -0.47
N ILE A 195 7.87 14.67 -0.64
CA ILE A 195 9.05 14.04 -1.25
C ILE A 195 9.36 14.64 -2.62
N PHE A 196 8.32 14.87 -3.44
CA PHE A 196 8.41 15.38 -4.80
C PHE A 196 8.75 16.87 -4.91
N LYS A 197 8.73 17.61 -3.80
CA LYS A 197 9.02 19.05 -3.82
C LYS A 197 10.51 19.26 -3.69
N GLY A 198 11.05 20.06 -4.61
CA GLY A 198 12.43 20.51 -4.60
C GLY A 198 12.51 22.02 -4.74
N GLY A 199 13.67 22.56 -4.41
CA GLY A 199 13.97 23.95 -4.67
C GLY A 199 15.45 24.25 -4.49
N TYR A 200 15.94 25.21 -5.25
CA TYR A 200 17.28 25.75 -5.07
C TYR A 200 17.24 27.27 -5.15
N THR A 201 18.08 27.90 -4.35
CA THR A 201 18.32 29.33 -4.41
C THR A 201 19.48 29.56 -5.36
N THR A 202 19.26 30.32 -6.42
CA THR A 202 20.35 30.76 -7.30
C THR A 202 21.27 31.74 -6.57
N ASN A 203 22.49 31.92 -7.06
CA ASN A 203 23.42 32.93 -6.53
C ASN A 203 22.83 34.36 -6.52
N SER A 204 21.81 34.60 -7.33
CA SER A 204 21.05 35.86 -7.40
C SER A 204 19.89 35.96 -6.38
N GLN A 205 19.84 35.07 -5.38
CA GLN A 205 18.79 34.99 -4.35
C GLN A 205 17.37 34.69 -4.88
N ILE A 206 17.25 34.22 -6.13
CA ILE A 206 15.98 33.77 -6.70
C ILE A 206 15.77 32.32 -6.25
N ASN A 207 14.65 32.07 -5.55
CA ASN A 207 14.20 30.74 -5.20
C ASN A 207 13.46 30.12 -6.39
N VAL A 208 14.04 29.06 -6.95
CA VAL A 208 13.40 28.24 -7.98
C VAL A 208 12.86 27.01 -7.28
N ASN A 209 11.53 26.92 -7.18
CA ASN A 209 10.85 25.72 -6.70
C ASN A 209 10.45 24.87 -7.90
N TYR A 210 10.57 23.57 -7.76
CA TYR A 210 10.11 22.62 -8.75
C TYR A 210 9.45 21.42 -8.07
N GLU A 211 8.60 20.72 -8.82
CA GLU A 211 7.98 19.49 -8.37
C GLU A 211 8.34 18.38 -9.35
N GLU A 212 8.92 17.30 -8.83
CA GLU A 212 9.31 16.14 -9.62
C GLU A 212 8.07 15.36 -10.08
N ASP A 213 8.05 14.96 -11.34
CA ASP A 213 7.03 14.08 -11.92
C ASP A 213 7.68 12.88 -12.60
N PHE A 214 7.01 11.73 -12.54
CA PHE A 214 7.53 10.49 -13.12
C PHE A 214 6.48 9.78 -13.97
N SER A 215 6.88 9.39 -15.17
CA SER A 215 6.11 8.50 -16.06
C SER A 215 6.80 7.17 -16.30
N ILE A 216 8.07 6.99 -15.89
CA ILE A 216 8.84 5.77 -16.13
C ILE A 216 9.14 5.09 -14.78
N PRO A 217 8.77 3.81 -14.57
CA PRO A 217 9.01 3.10 -13.32
C PRO A 217 10.48 3.07 -12.87
N VAL A 218 11.42 3.04 -13.83
CA VAL A 218 12.86 2.94 -13.56
C VAL A 218 13.42 4.21 -12.92
N SER A 219 13.13 5.39 -13.49
CA SER A 219 13.55 6.66 -12.87
C SER A 219 12.83 6.88 -11.54
N PHE A 220 11.55 6.51 -11.45
CA PHE A 220 10.82 6.60 -10.19
C PHE A 220 11.42 5.73 -9.08
N ARG A 221 11.80 4.48 -9.37
CA ARG A 221 12.49 3.62 -8.40
C ARG A 221 13.85 4.19 -8.00
N ARG A 222 14.65 4.69 -8.95
CA ARG A 222 15.95 5.31 -8.65
C ARG A 222 15.80 6.48 -7.70
N TYR A 223 14.83 7.34 -7.99
CA TYR A 223 14.48 8.47 -7.15
C TYR A 223 14.10 8.03 -5.72
N LEU A 224 13.20 7.06 -5.57
CA LEU A 224 12.81 6.54 -4.23
C LEU A 224 13.98 5.88 -3.49
N VAL A 225 14.86 5.15 -4.18
CA VAL A 225 16.09 4.58 -3.59
C VAL A 225 17.07 5.68 -3.16
N SER A 226 17.12 6.79 -3.88
CA SER A 226 17.93 7.95 -3.49
C SER A 226 17.34 8.60 -2.24
N LYS A 227 16.03 8.87 -2.26
CA LYS A 227 15.28 9.44 -1.14
C LYS A 227 15.37 8.57 0.12
N SER A 228 15.36 7.25 -0.02
CA SER A 228 15.46 6.35 1.13
C SER A 228 16.83 6.34 1.82
N LYS A 229 17.83 7.02 1.25
CA LYS A 229 19.16 7.19 1.83
C LYS A 229 19.36 8.58 2.44
N GLU A 230 18.41 9.49 2.25
CA GLU A 230 18.46 10.82 2.85
C GLU A 230 18.14 10.74 4.35
N ASN A 231 18.76 11.62 5.15
CA ASN A 231 18.52 11.70 6.59
C ASN A 231 17.12 12.21 6.96
N SER A 232 16.35 12.69 5.98
CA SER A 232 14.97 13.19 6.18
C SER A 232 14.01 12.08 6.58
N MET A 233 14.33 10.81 6.26
CA MET A 233 13.49 9.63 6.51
C MET A 233 12.06 9.72 5.97
N LEU A 234 11.83 10.60 4.97
CA LEU A 234 10.52 10.73 4.31
C LEU A 234 10.17 9.51 3.46
N VAL A 235 11.19 8.76 3.04
CA VAL A 235 11.08 7.51 2.31
C VAL A 235 11.86 6.43 3.04
N VAL A 236 11.27 5.26 3.27
CA VAL A 236 11.93 4.12 3.91
C VAL A 236 11.78 2.89 3.03
N ASP A 237 12.88 2.19 2.71
CA ASP A 237 12.82 0.92 1.97
C ASP A 237 12.27 -0.18 2.90
N MET A 238 11.03 -0.61 2.63
CA MET A 238 10.30 -1.60 3.42
C MET A 238 10.34 -3.00 2.78
N THR A 239 11.11 -3.19 1.71
CA THR A 239 11.10 -4.43 0.92
C THR A 239 11.36 -5.67 1.78
N ASN A 240 12.30 -5.59 2.72
CA ASN A 240 12.63 -6.71 3.60
C ASN A 240 11.54 -6.99 4.63
N GLU A 241 10.88 -5.96 5.17
CA GLU A 241 9.76 -6.13 6.11
C GLU A 241 8.56 -6.79 5.42
N PHE A 242 8.27 -6.38 4.18
CA PHE A 242 7.26 -7.05 3.34
C PHE A 242 7.63 -8.51 3.07
N LYS A 243 8.88 -8.84 2.75
CA LYS A 243 9.31 -10.24 2.55
C LYS A 243 9.23 -11.09 3.83
N LYS A 244 9.43 -10.49 5.01
CA LYS A 244 9.26 -11.20 6.29
C LYS A 244 7.78 -11.51 6.54
N GLN A 245 6.90 -10.53 6.32
CA GLN A 245 5.46 -10.70 6.57
C GLN A 245 4.76 -11.56 5.50
N TYR A 246 5.25 -11.51 4.25
CA TYR A 246 4.70 -12.24 3.11
C TYR A 246 5.76 -13.15 2.49
N PRO A 247 6.10 -14.28 3.12
CA PRO A 247 7.12 -15.21 2.61
C PRO A 247 6.69 -15.86 1.29
N ASN A 248 7.67 -16.34 0.50
CA ASN A 248 7.45 -17.03 -0.77
C ASN A 248 6.91 -18.46 -0.58
N THR A 249 5.67 -18.59 -0.11
CA THR A 249 5.03 -19.88 0.14
C THR A 249 4.62 -20.60 -1.14
N ASP A 250 4.45 -19.86 -2.24
CA ASP A 250 3.94 -20.37 -3.52
C ASP A 250 5.07 -20.72 -4.51
N ASN A 251 6.33 -20.69 -4.04
CA ASN A 251 7.54 -20.99 -4.83
C ASN A 251 7.65 -20.19 -6.13
N TYR A 252 7.27 -18.91 -6.07
CA TYR A 252 7.45 -18.00 -7.18
C TYR A 252 8.92 -17.92 -7.58
N THR A 253 9.19 -18.06 -8.86
CA THR A 253 10.52 -17.85 -9.45
C THR A 253 10.56 -16.48 -10.14
N PRO A 254 11.69 -15.76 -10.03
CA PRO A 254 11.85 -14.50 -10.73
C PRO A 254 11.65 -14.67 -12.24
N VAL A 255 10.82 -13.84 -12.86
CA VAL A 255 10.70 -13.83 -14.32
C VAL A 255 12.01 -13.38 -14.94
N SER A 256 12.34 -13.98 -16.09
CA SER A 256 13.52 -13.62 -16.88
C SER A 256 13.43 -12.17 -17.38
N GLU A 257 14.52 -11.44 -17.26
CA GLU A 257 14.60 -10.05 -17.74
C GLU A 257 14.52 -9.98 -19.27
N ASP A 258 13.64 -9.13 -19.81
CA ASP A 258 13.69 -8.76 -21.23
C ASP A 258 14.70 -7.62 -21.40
N VAL A 259 15.94 -7.99 -21.76
CA VAL A 259 17.08 -7.08 -21.85
C VAL A 259 16.83 -5.92 -22.83
N ILE A 260 16.05 -6.15 -23.90
CA ILE A 260 15.77 -5.12 -24.91
C ILE A 260 14.82 -4.08 -24.33
N LEU A 261 13.69 -4.53 -23.76
CA LEU A 261 12.73 -3.62 -23.12
C LEU A 261 13.35 -2.88 -21.93
N ARG A 262 14.17 -3.57 -21.14
CA ARG A 262 14.94 -3.01 -20.04
C ARG A 262 15.87 -1.89 -20.53
N GLY A 263 16.65 -2.14 -21.58
CA GLY A 263 17.58 -1.18 -22.16
C GLY A 263 16.88 0.07 -22.69
N VAL A 264 15.72 -0.08 -23.35
CA VAL A 264 14.93 1.07 -23.80
C VAL A 264 14.41 1.90 -22.63
N SER A 265 13.88 1.25 -21.60
CA SER A 265 13.38 1.94 -20.39
C SER A 265 14.49 2.72 -19.68
N GLU A 266 15.69 2.13 -19.60
CA GLU A 266 16.89 2.76 -19.05
C GLU A 266 17.28 4.04 -19.81
N VAL A 267 17.35 3.98 -21.15
CA VAL A 267 17.65 5.16 -21.98
C VAL A 267 16.60 6.27 -21.81
N VAL A 268 15.31 5.92 -21.89
CA VAL A 268 14.22 6.91 -21.75
C VAL A 268 14.22 7.54 -20.37
N SER A 269 14.48 6.75 -19.31
CA SER A 269 14.56 7.26 -17.95
C SER A 269 15.66 8.31 -17.76
N GLY A 270 16.83 8.11 -18.37
CA GLY A 270 17.95 9.06 -18.29
C GLY A 270 17.69 10.37 -19.05
N ILE A 271 16.84 10.34 -20.07
CA ILE A 271 16.39 11.55 -20.78
C ILE A 271 15.32 12.29 -19.97
N GLY A 272 14.41 11.55 -19.31
CA GLY A 272 13.35 12.11 -18.47
C GLY A 272 13.85 12.81 -17.21
N GLU A 273 14.97 12.37 -16.63
CA GLU A 273 15.61 13.01 -15.45
C GLU A 273 16.10 14.45 -15.74
N ILE A 274 16.26 14.85 -17.01
CA ILE A 274 16.82 16.15 -17.41
C ILE A 274 15.72 17.22 -17.61
N SER A 275 14.44 16.85 -17.60
CA SER A 275 13.32 17.77 -17.86
C SER A 275 12.25 17.69 -16.76
N PRO A 276 11.88 18.81 -16.10
CA PRO A 276 10.79 18.86 -15.11
C PRO A 276 9.38 18.69 -15.73
N TYR A 277 9.30 18.29 -17.01
CA TYR A 277 8.05 18.07 -17.73
C TYR A 277 7.88 16.58 -18.03
N SER A 278 7.15 15.88 -17.16
CA SER A 278 6.66 14.53 -17.45
C SER A 278 5.43 14.59 -18.36
N GLY A 279 5.30 13.69 -19.33
CA GLY A 279 4.15 13.60 -20.24
C GLY A 279 2.78 13.35 -19.56
N GLY A 280 2.71 13.28 -18.23
CA GLY A 280 1.45 13.27 -17.49
C GLY A 280 0.71 14.62 -17.46
N THR A 281 1.40 15.75 -17.66
CA THR A 281 0.80 17.10 -17.70
C THR A 281 0.37 17.55 -19.09
N VAL A 282 0.93 16.96 -20.14
CA VAL A 282 0.60 17.19 -21.55
C VAL A 282 0.15 15.85 -22.09
N GLY A 283 -1.18 15.64 -22.23
CA GLY A 283 -1.78 14.36 -22.63
C GLY A 283 -0.90 13.55 -23.59
N GLY A 284 -0.70 12.27 -23.26
CA GLY A 284 0.37 11.41 -23.80
C GLY A 284 0.58 11.50 -25.31
N LEU A 285 1.83 11.30 -25.74
CA LEU A 285 2.28 11.51 -27.11
C LEU A 285 1.55 10.63 -28.14
N PHE A 286 0.91 9.54 -27.70
CA PHE A 286 0.31 8.56 -28.58
C PHE A 286 -1.20 8.71 -28.79
N ASP A 287 -1.82 9.79 -28.26
CA ASP A 287 -3.23 10.22 -28.43
C ASP A 287 -4.14 9.14 -29.02
N GLY A 288 -4.37 8.08 -28.23
CA GLY A 288 -5.02 6.91 -28.78
C GLY A 288 -6.51 7.20 -28.96
N ALA A 289 -6.97 7.26 -30.21
CA ALA A 289 -8.40 7.33 -30.49
C ALA A 289 -9.03 5.94 -30.40
N TYR A 290 -9.70 5.62 -29.29
CA TYR A 290 -10.76 4.61 -29.29
C TYR A 290 -11.95 5.05 -28.45
N ASP A 291 -13.13 4.85 -29.02
CA ASP A 291 -14.40 5.09 -28.35
C ASP A 291 -14.50 4.23 -27.09
N VAL A 292 -14.46 4.88 -25.92
CA VAL A 292 -14.82 4.25 -24.64
C VAL A 292 -16.31 3.87 -24.61
N ASN A 293 -17.12 4.43 -25.51
CA ASN A 293 -18.53 4.16 -25.68
C ASN A 293 -18.81 3.27 -26.90
N ASN A 294 -18.76 1.95 -26.69
CA ASN A 294 -19.51 0.91 -27.41
C ASN A 294 -19.23 -0.45 -26.79
#